data_AF-A0A3E4USQ2-F1
#
_entry.id   AF-A0A3E4USQ2-F1
#
_cell.length_a   1.000
_cell.length_b   1.000
_cell.length_c   1.000
_cell.angle_alpha   90.00
_cell.angle_beta   90.00
_cell.angle_gamma   90.00
#
_symmetry.space_group_name_H-M   'P 1'
#
loop_
_entity.id
_entity.type
_entity.pdbx_description
1 polymer ?
#
loop_
_entity_poly.entity_id
_entity_poly.type
_entity_poly.pdbx_seq_one_letter_code
_entity_poly.pdbx_strand_id
1 'polypeptide(L)'
;MKKIKTYATGLFLILAGLLSSCIENNVPYPIIKLDITALEVEGETTGAVISTENRTVTVTLADTVNMKKVYIRKVEMTEGARSILRPDTTFDLTNPQTVILSLYQDYPWKIIAKQPIDRRFVVEGQIGEAVFYVNEKERRAIAYVSKEQDLSKIKIKELKLGPTGSTIHGYDGNATVMNFTGGQPQIVIVTYRDILEDWTLNVFETDAVKITSADGWVNVAWLYGEGLEGEDNGFEIREATSEEWQKVDASYMIATGGSFSARIPHLKASTAYVCRAYSGTSISTEKTFTTTAAIELSNASFDYWSMDGKVANPWEENSTPFWDTGNIGVTTASQSNSTPTDDTAAGSGKAARLESKNVIVKFAAGNLFTGKFIKVDGTNGILNFGQPFTGRPTKLKGYYKYTTAPITDLPAEGSQDYTRFQNYKGKPDTCAIYIALGDWTEPIEIRTRPTNRKLFDKNDEHIIAYAEMYSGTTVTEYKKFELNLDYRVTNRVPTYIVIVCSASKYGDYFVGGRGSTLHVDEFSLDYDY
;
A
#
# COMPACT_ATOMS: atom_id res chain seq x y z
N MET A 1 -36.78 13.16 -101.01
CA MET A 1 -38.17 12.80 -100.66
C MET A 1 -38.25 12.55 -99.15
N LYS A 2 -39.24 13.19 -98.48
CA LYS A 2 -39.79 12.96 -97.11
C LYS A 2 -39.53 11.54 -96.54
N LYS A 3 -39.24 11.25 -95.26
CA LYS A 3 -39.34 11.90 -93.92
C LYS A 3 -38.42 11.08 -92.98
N ILE A 4 -37.74 11.69 -92.01
CA ILE A 4 -37.20 10.98 -90.82
C ILE A 4 -37.84 11.60 -89.57
N LYS A 5 -38.45 10.74 -88.75
CA LYS A 5 -38.99 11.03 -87.42
C LYS A 5 -37.97 10.63 -86.35
N THR A 6 -38.07 11.36 -85.26
CA THR A 6 -37.36 11.42 -83.96
C THR A 6 -37.25 10.10 -83.18
N TYR A 7 -36.27 10.06 -82.25
CA TYR A 7 -36.28 9.65 -80.81
C TYR A 7 -34.92 8.97 -80.49
N ALA A 8 -33.94 9.62 -79.86
CA ALA A 8 -33.84 10.02 -78.44
C ALA A 8 -33.91 8.80 -77.48
N THR A 9 -32.75 8.26 -77.07
CA THR A 9 -32.39 7.83 -75.69
C THR A 9 -31.17 6.92 -75.71
N GLY A 10 -30.19 7.16 -74.83
CA GLY A 10 -29.03 6.28 -74.69
C GLY A 10 -27.69 6.96 -74.37
N LEU A 11 -27.69 8.18 -73.82
CA LEU A 11 -26.48 8.81 -73.26
C LEU A 11 -26.55 8.75 -71.73
N PHE A 12 -26.38 7.55 -71.16
CA PHE A 12 -26.27 7.34 -69.71
C PHE A 12 -25.47 6.07 -69.40
N LEU A 13 -24.28 5.96 -69.98
CA LEU A 13 -23.25 5.03 -69.54
C LEU A 13 -21.92 5.71 -69.80
N ILE A 14 -20.98 5.64 -68.84
CA ILE A 14 -19.65 6.32 -68.79
C ILE A 14 -19.58 7.56 -67.86
N LEU A 15 -20.47 7.68 -66.86
CA LEU A 15 -20.23 8.58 -65.71
C LEU A 15 -20.75 7.99 -64.38
N ALA A 16 -20.47 6.70 -64.13
CA ALA A 16 -20.84 5.99 -62.90
C ALA A 16 -19.67 5.12 -62.36
N GLY A 17 -18.43 5.62 -62.49
CA GLY A 17 -17.21 4.93 -62.03
C GLY A 17 -16.32 5.76 -61.09
N LEU A 18 -16.79 6.91 -60.62
CA LEU A 18 -16.06 7.78 -59.68
C LEU A 18 -16.93 8.19 -58.47
N LEU A 19 -17.95 7.39 -58.15
CA LEU A 19 -18.65 7.51 -56.87
C LEU A 19 -17.74 6.91 -55.79
N SER A 20 -17.08 7.80 -55.07
CA SER A 20 -16.91 7.74 -53.62
C SER A 20 -16.81 6.33 -53.04
N SER A 21 -15.64 5.69 -53.16
CA SER A 21 -15.20 4.81 -52.09
C SER A 21 -14.74 5.70 -50.94
N CYS A 22 -15.69 6.30 -50.23
CA CYS A 22 -15.49 6.47 -48.80
C CYS A 22 -15.39 5.04 -48.27
N ILE A 23 -14.17 4.53 -48.14
CA ILE A 23 -13.93 3.39 -47.24
C ILE A 23 -14.32 3.96 -45.88
N GLU A 24 -15.57 3.73 -45.45
CA GLU A 24 -15.87 3.76 -44.03
C GLU A 24 -14.94 2.73 -43.42
N ASN A 25 -13.94 3.24 -42.69
CA ASN A 25 -12.99 2.42 -41.97
C ASN A 25 -13.75 1.73 -40.83
N ASN A 26 -14.48 0.66 -41.17
CA ASN A 26 -15.29 -0.16 -40.27
C ASN A 26 -14.43 -1.12 -39.44
N VAL A 27 -13.13 -0.83 -39.30
CA VAL A 27 -12.23 -1.54 -38.40
C VAL A 27 -12.23 -0.76 -37.08
N PRO A 28 -12.74 -1.34 -35.97
CA PRO A 28 -12.63 -0.68 -34.68
C PRO A 28 -11.16 -0.42 -34.37
N TYR A 29 -10.83 0.82 -34.02
CA TYR A 29 -9.46 1.19 -33.66
C TYR A 29 -8.94 0.30 -32.53
N PRO A 30 -7.64 -0.02 -32.52
CA PRO A 30 -7.06 -0.79 -31.44
C PRO A 30 -7.32 -0.09 -30.11
N ILE A 31 -7.77 -0.86 -29.11
CA ILE A 31 -7.93 -0.38 -27.74
C ILE A 31 -6.55 -0.34 -27.10
N ILE A 32 -5.98 0.86 -26.95
CA ILE A 32 -4.64 1.05 -26.38
C ILE A 32 -4.81 1.73 -25.04
N LYS A 33 -4.41 1.04 -23.96
CA LYS A 33 -4.38 1.64 -22.62
C LYS A 33 -3.38 2.78 -22.58
N LEU A 34 -3.82 3.95 -22.12
CA LEU A 34 -2.97 5.13 -21.97
C LEU A 34 -2.70 5.36 -20.50
N ASP A 35 -1.41 5.35 -20.13
CA ASP A 35 -0.98 5.65 -18.77
C ASP A 35 -0.05 6.86 -18.72
N ILE A 36 -0.04 7.50 -17.56
CA ILE A 36 1.03 8.42 -17.15
C ILE A 36 2.14 7.55 -16.56
N THR A 37 3.35 7.64 -17.10
CA THR A 37 4.50 6.82 -16.67
C THR A 37 5.47 7.59 -15.79
N ALA A 38 5.49 8.92 -15.90
CA ALA A 38 6.20 9.81 -14.98
C ALA A 38 5.46 11.15 -14.88
N LEU A 39 5.46 11.74 -13.69
CA LEU A 39 5.06 13.12 -13.45
C LEU A 39 5.98 13.67 -12.34
N GLU A 40 6.70 14.74 -12.63
CA GLU A 40 7.53 15.46 -11.66
C GLU A 40 7.06 16.91 -11.61
N VAL A 41 6.84 17.41 -10.41
CA VAL A 41 6.36 18.78 -10.18
C VAL A 41 7.32 19.55 -9.29
N GLU A 42 7.32 20.87 -9.44
CA GLU A 42 8.17 21.72 -8.60
C GLU A 42 7.73 21.70 -7.14
N GLY A 43 8.71 21.48 -6.26
CA GLY A 43 8.49 21.45 -4.81
C GLY A 43 7.84 20.16 -4.30
N GLU A 44 7.91 19.06 -5.06
CA GLU A 44 7.58 17.74 -4.54
C GLU A 44 8.55 17.32 -3.44
N THR A 45 8.02 16.74 -2.35
CA THR A 45 8.82 16.22 -1.22
C THR A 45 9.12 14.74 -1.35
N THR A 46 8.28 14.03 -2.11
CA THR A 46 8.46 12.63 -2.48
C THR A 46 8.07 12.47 -3.94
N GLY A 47 8.70 11.53 -4.65
CA GLY A 47 8.32 11.21 -6.02
C GLY A 47 6.83 10.85 -6.15
N ALA A 48 6.23 11.19 -7.29
CA ALA A 48 4.82 10.95 -7.54
C ALA A 48 4.46 9.46 -7.44
N VAL A 49 3.35 9.16 -6.76
CA VAL A 49 2.80 7.80 -6.67
C VAL A 49 1.79 7.62 -7.81
N ILE A 50 2.12 6.74 -8.75
CA ILE A 50 1.31 6.47 -9.94
C ILE A 50 0.60 5.12 -9.78
N SER A 51 -0.73 5.13 -9.82
CA SER A 51 -1.54 3.92 -9.89
C SER A 51 -2.17 3.80 -11.29
N THR A 52 -1.61 2.93 -12.12
CA THR A 52 -2.16 2.64 -13.46
C THR A 52 -3.49 1.88 -13.42
N GLU A 53 -3.79 1.23 -12.30
CA GLU A 53 -5.06 0.53 -12.10
C GLU A 53 -6.18 1.53 -11.80
N ASN A 54 -5.93 2.42 -10.83
CA ASN A 54 -6.88 3.45 -10.43
C ASN A 54 -6.87 4.68 -11.35
N ARG A 55 -5.93 4.75 -12.30
CA ARG A 55 -5.65 5.92 -13.16
C ARG A 55 -5.47 7.18 -12.32
N THR A 56 -4.64 7.09 -11.29
CA THR A 56 -4.35 8.22 -10.40
C THR A 56 -2.85 8.51 -10.36
N VAL A 57 -2.53 9.79 -10.23
CA VAL A 57 -1.19 10.27 -9.87
C VAL A 57 -1.33 11.12 -8.62
N THR A 58 -0.64 10.72 -7.55
CA THR A 58 -0.60 11.50 -6.31
C THR A 58 0.77 12.15 -6.16
N VAL A 59 0.81 13.48 -6.16
CA VAL A 59 2.00 14.27 -5.87
C VAL A 59 1.95 14.78 -4.43
N THR A 60 3.04 14.65 -3.69
CA THR A 60 3.14 15.21 -2.34
C THR A 60 4.03 16.44 -2.39
N LEU A 61 3.47 17.59 -2.05
CA LEU A 61 4.09 18.91 -2.20
C LEU A 61 4.54 19.45 -0.84
N ALA A 62 5.66 20.18 -0.83
CA ALA A 62 6.07 20.97 0.32
C ALA A 62 5.00 22.02 0.65
N ASP A 63 4.86 22.37 1.94
CA ASP A 63 3.86 23.35 2.39
C ASP A 63 4.10 24.77 1.82
N THR A 64 5.30 25.06 1.31
CA THR A 64 5.66 26.30 0.61
C THR A 64 5.10 26.42 -0.80
N VAL A 65 4.67 25.32 -1.44
CA VAL A 65 4.23 25.31 -2.85
C VAL A 65 2.85 25.93 -3.02
N ASN A 66 2.66 26.75 -4.06
CA ASN A 66 1.36 27.28 -4.41
C ASN A 66 0.53 26.26 -5.20
N MET A 67 -0.41 25.61 -4.53
CA MET A 67 -1.28 24.61 -5.15
C MET A 67 -2.13 25.16 -6.32
N LYS A 68 -2.39 26.48 -6.38
CA LYS A 68 -3.08 27.09 -7.52
C LYS A 68 -2.23 27.16 -8.79
N LYS A 69 -0.90 27.04 -8.65
CA LYS A 69 0.08 27.20 -9.74
C LYS A 69 1.26 26.23 -9.54
N VAL A 70 0.97 24.93 -9.54
CA VAL A 70 2.00 23.88 -9.44
C VAL A 70 2.68 23.74 -10.79
N TYR A 71 3.99 23.95 -10.85
CA TYR A 71 4.77 23.87 -12.09
C TYR A 71 5.15 22.42 -12.41
N ILE A 72 4.88 21.97 -13.63
CA ILE A 72 5.20 20.63 -14.11
C ILE A 72 6.61 20.65 -14.71
N ARG A 73 7.55 19.93 -14.08
CA ARG A 73 8.92 19.79 -14.60
C ARG A 73 9.01 18.73 -15.67
N LYS A 74 8.30 17.62 -15.46
CA LYS A 74 8.36 16.45 -16.33
C LYS A 74 7.01 15.78 -16.38
N VAL A 75 6.63 15.32 -17.57
CA VAL A 75 5.53 14.38 -17.75
C VAL A 75 5.90 13.40 -18.86
N GLU A 76 5.72 12.11 -18.59
CA GLU A 76 5.85 11.03 -19.58
C GLU A 76 4.55 10.24 -19.60
N MET A 77 4.14 9.83 -20.79
CA MET A 77 2.89 9.13 -21.06
C MET A 77 3.14 8.01 -22.07
N THR A 78 2.16 7.12 -22.25
CA THR A 78 2.16 6.17 -23.38
C THR A 78 2.47 6.89 -24.71
N GLU A 79 3.35 6.32 -25.52
CA GLU A 79 3.79 6.92 -26.79
C GLU A 79 2.59 7.27 -27.69
N GLY A 80 2.58 8.48 -28.24
CA GLY A 80 1.50 9.01 -29.07
C GLY A 80 0.29 9.54 -28.29
N ALA A 81 0.17 9.25 -26.99
CA ALA A 81 -0.89 9.80 -26.15
C ALA A 81 -0.82 11.33 -26.11
N ARG A 82 -2.00 11.96 -26.15
CA ARG A 82 -2.17 13.40 -26.07
C ARG A 82 -2.90 13.75 -24.80
N SER A 83 -2.46 14.80 -24.12
CA SER A 83 -3.14 15.33 -22.94
C SER A 83 -2.91 16.82 -22.80
N ILE A 84 -3.60 17.43 -21.85
CA ILE A 84 -3.38 18.80 -21.43
C ILE A 84 -2.13 18.94 -20.54
N LEU A 85 -1.65 17.85 -19.94
CA LEU A 85 -0.40 17.86 -19.17
C LEU A 85 0.79 18.08 -20.09
N ARG A 86 1.61 19.09 -19.79
CA ARG A 86 2.82 19.44 -20.53
C ARG A 86 3.92 19.88 -19.58
N PRO A 87 5.19 19.55 -19.84
CA PRO A 87 6.31 20.18 -19.14
C PRO A 87 6.25 21.69 -19.32
N ASP A 88 6.83 22.39 -18.36
CA ASP A 88 6.94 23.85 -18.34
C ASP A 88 5.60 24.61 -18.31
N THR A 89 4.54 23.95 -17.80
CA THR A 89 3.23 24.56 -17.56
C THR A 89 2.85 24.52 -16.08
N THR A 90 1.85 25.31 -15.69
CA THR A 90 1.32 25.30 -14.32
C THR A 90 -0.07 24.70 -14.27
N PHE A 91 -0.38 24.02 -13.18
CA PHE A 91 -1.68 23.41 -12.93
C PHE A 91 -2.25 23.82 -11.57
N ASP A 92 -3.58 24.00 -11.48
CA ASP A 92 -4.27 24.21 -10.20
C ASP A 92 -4.66 22.87 -9.59
N LEU A 93 -3.90 22.44 -8.59
CA LEU A 93 -4.11 21.20 -7.84
C LEU A 93 -4.71 21.44 -6.45
N THR A 94 -5.36 22.59 -6.21
CA THR A 94 -6.10 22.83 -4.96
C THR A 94 -7.18 21.79 -4.72
N ASN A 95 -7.76 21.27 -5.81
CA ASN A 95 -8.68 20.14 -5.80
C ASN A 95 -8.14 19.05 -6.74
N PRO A 96 -8.52 17.78 -6.55
CA PRO A 96 -8.18 16.73 -7.49
C PRO A 96 -8.66 17.07 -8.90
N GLN A 97 -7.75 17.03 -9.87
CA GLN A 97 -8.05 17.37 -11.24
C GLN A 97 -8.16 16.14 -12.11
N THR A 98 -9.10 16.15 -13.05
CA THR A 98 -9.20 15.08 -14.06
C THR A 98 -8.56 15.56 -15.35
N VAL A 99 -7.59 14.80 -15.85
CA VAL A 99 -6.95 15.00 -17.16
C VAL A 99 -7.32 13.83 -18.06
N ILE A 100 -7.47 14.08 -19.35
CA ILE A 100 -7.77 13.03 -20.33
C ILE A 100 -6.49 12.72 -21.08
N LEU A 101 -6.14 11.44 -21.18
CA LEU A 101 -5.17 10.93 -22.14
C LEU A 101 -5.95 10.40 -23.34
N SER A 102 -5.62 10.90 -24.53
CA SER A 102 -6.31 10.57 -25.78
C SER A 102 -5.34 10.03 -26.82
N LEU A 103 -5.73 8.96 -27.50
CA LEU A 103 -5.04 8.46 -28.70
C LEU A 103 -6.09 8.01 -29.72
N TYR A 104 -6.72 6.85 -29.46
CA TYR A 104 -7.92 6.35 -30.15
C TYR A 104 -9.14 6.30 -29.22
N GLN A 105 -8.89 6.22 -27.92
CA GLN A 105 -9.88 6.27 -26.85
C GLN A 105 -9.40 7.27 -25.79
N ASP A 106 -10.36 7.74 -24.99
CA ASP A 106 -10.13 8.66 -23.89
C ASP A 106 -10.01 7.91 -22.56
N TYR A 107 -8.92 8.16 -21.85
CA TYR A 107 -8.64 7.60 -20.55
C TYR A 107 -8.59 8.74 -19.52
N PRO A 108 -9.62 8.89 -18.68
CA PRO A 108 -9.60 9.87 -17.61
C PRO A 108 -8.64 9.42 -16.51
N TRP A 109 -7.74 10.32 -16.16
CA TRP A 109 -6.74 10.21 -15.11
C TRP A 109 -6.96 11.29 -14.06
N LYS A 110 -6.82 10.95 -12.78
CA LYS A 110 -6.98 11.88 -11.67
C LYS A 110 -5.61 12.28 -11.11
N ILE A 111 -5.28 13.57 -11.16
CA ILE A 111 -4.09 14.15 -10.55
C ILE A 111 -4.49 14.71 -9.19
N ILE A 112 -3.86 14.21 -8.13
CA ILE A 112 -4.16 14.54 -6.74
C ILE A 112 -2.91 15.15 -6.14
N ALA A 113 -3.01 16.33 -5.55
CA ALA A 113 -1.95 16.88 -4.71
C ALA A 113 -2.26 16.67 -3.23
N LYS A 114 -1.26 16.22 -2.48
CA LYS A 114 -1.25 16.22 -1.02
C LYS A 114 -0.25 17.27 -0.56
N GLN A 115 -0.68 18.19 0.30
CA GLN A 115 0.21 19.18 0.92
C GLN A 115 0.09 19.06 2.45
N PRO A 116 0.84 18.14 3.08
CA PRO A 116 0.82 18.02 4.52
C PRO A 116 1.39 19.30 5.15
N ILE A 117 0.62 19.91 6.05
CA ILE A 117 1.06 21.06 6.85
C ILE A 117 1.36 20.55 8.25
N ASP A 118 2.60 20.76 8.67
CA ASP A 118 3.06 20.44 10.01
C ASP A 118 2.51 21.47 11.00
N ARG A 119 1.34 21.20 11.57
CA ARG A 119 0.64 22.13 12.47
C ARG A 119 1.10 21.97 13.91
N ARG A 120 1.16 23.08 14.64
CA ARG A 120 1.57 23.16 16.04
C ARG A 120 0.62 24.06 16.80
N PHE A 121 0.20 23.61 17.96
CA PHE A 121 -0.52 24.40 18.94
C PHE A 121 -0.02 23.94 20.29
N VAL A 122 1.06 24.58 20.74
CA VAL A 122 1.77 24.21 21.97
C VAL A 122 1.45 25.23 23.04
N VAL A 123 0.94 24.77 24.18
CA VAL A 123 0.64 25.61 25.33
C VAL A 123 1.54 25.29 26.52
N GLU A 124 1.68 26.22 27.44
CA GLU A 124 2.35 25.93 28.71
C GLU A 124 1.54 24.93 29.54
N GLY A 125 2.22 23.92 30.09
CA GLY A 125 1.58 22.84 30.84
C GLY A 125 0.85 21.80 29.98
N GLN A 126 1.20 21.67 28.69
CA GLN A 126 0.49 20.79 27.78
C GLN A 126 0.66 19.30 28.12
N ILE A 127 -0.46 18.59 28.12
CA ILE A 127 -0.55 17.13 28.21
C ILE A 127 -0.78 16.56 26.81
N GLY A 128 0.05 15.59 26.40
CA GLY A 128 -0.06 14.97 25.08
C GLY A 128 0.23 15.92 23.91
N GLU A 129 -0.29 15.56 22.74
CA GLU A 129 -0.23 16.39 21.53
C GLU A 129 -1.56 17.13 21.29
N ALA A 130 -1.48 18.26 20.60
CA ALA A 130 -2.67 18.97 20.16
C ALA A 130 -3.38 18.22 19.02
N VAL A 131 -4.70 18.22 19.05
CA VAL A 131 -5.55 17.60 18.04
C VAL A 131 -6.04 18.66 17.06
N PHE A 132 -5.91 18.37 15.75
CA PHE A 132 -6.32 19.29 14.69
C PHE A 132 -7.47 18.69 13.87
N TYR A 133 -8.59 19.41 13.81
CA TYR A 133 -9.70 19.11 12.91
C TYR A 133 -9.64 20.09 11.75
N VAL A 134 -9.33 19.59 10.56
CA VAL A 134 -9.14 20.40 9.36
C VAL A 134 -9.93 19.81 8.20
N ASN A 135 -11.04 20.44 7.90
CA ASN A 135 -11.86 20.14 6.74
C ASN A 135 -12.55 21.42 6.24
N GLU A 136 -13.36 21.31 5.18
CA GLU A 136 -14.05 22.46 4.60
C GLU A 136 -15.00 23.17 5.57
N LYS A 137 -15.52 22.45 6.57
CA LYS A 137 -16.53 22.93 7.53
C LYS A 137 -15.95 23.31 8.89
N GLU A 138 -14.77 22.78 9.25
CA GLU A 138 -14.18 22.94 10.57
C GLU A 138 -12.67 23.14 10.47
N ARG A 139 -12.19 24.17 11.17
CA ARG A 139 -10.76 24.44 11.42
C ARG A 139 -10.59 24.68 12.90
N ARG A 140 -10.17 23.64 13.60
CA ARG A 140 -10.10 23.64 15.06
C ARG A 140 -8.80 23.00 15.53
N ALA A 141 -8.16 23.63 16.52
CA ALA A 141 -7.02 23.07 17.22
C ALA A 141 -7.37 22.95 18.72
N ILE A 142 -7.11 21.79 19.30
CA ILE A 142 -7.42 21.49 20.69
C ILE A 142 -6.14 21.07 21.40
N ALA A 143 -5.78 21.76 22.48
CA ALA A 143 -4.72 21.35 23.39
C ALA A 143 -5.33 20.92 24.74
N TYR A 144 -4.59 20.11 25.49
CA TYR A 144 -4.99 19.66 26.81
C TYR A 144 -3.97 20.09 27.85
N VAL A 145 -4.43 20.47 29.04
CA VAL A 145 -3.59 20.82 30.19
C VAL A 145 -4.09 20.09 31.43
N SER A 146 -3.29 20.04 32.49
CA SER A 146 -3.73 19.40 33.74
C SER A 146 -4.87 20.19 34.42
N LYS A 147 -5.63 19.53 35.28
CA LYS A 147 -6.73 20.15 36.06
C LYS A 147 -6.26 21.24 37.02
N GLU A 148 -4.97 21.28 37.34
CA GLU A 148 -4.37 22.31 38.19
C GLU A 148 -3.97 23.58 37.40
N GLN A 149 -3.98 23.53 36.07
CA GLN A 149 -3.56 24.65 35.23
C GLN A 149 -4.61 25.78 35.21
N ASP A 150 -4.16 27.03 35.39
CA ASP A 150 -5.04 28.19 35.33
C ASP A 150 -5.43 28.53 33.88
N LEU A 151 -6.64 28.12 33.48
CA LEU A 151 -7.19 28.37 32.15
C LEU A 151 -7.41 29.86 31.82
N SER A 152 -7.42 30.77 32.81
CA SER A 152 -7.66 32.20 32.54
C SER A 152 -6.47 32.90 31.87
N LYS A 153 -5.29 32.28 31.93
CA LYS A 153 -4.01 32.85 31.45
C LYS A 153 -3.09 31.78 30.87
N ILE A 154 -3.55 31.07 29.85
CA ILE A 154 -2.75 30.07 29.15
C ILE A 154 -1.77 30.76 28.21
N LYS A 155 -0.48 30.53 28.44
CA LYS A 155 0.61 30.97 27.58
C LYS A 155 0.73 30.07 26.36
N ILE A 156 0.70 30.67 25.16
CA ILE A 156 0.89 29.96 23.90
C ILE A 156 2.40 29.93 23.59
N LYS A 157 3.01 28.74 23.63
CA LYS A 157 4.44 28.54 23.35
C LYS A 157 4.74 28.50 21.86
N GLU A 158 3.87 27.90 21.06
CA GLU A 158 4.03 27.82 19.61
C GLU A 158 2.65 27.71 18.93
N LEU A 159 2.46 28.44 17.84
CA LEU A 159 1.24 28.34 17.03
C LEU A 159 1.58 28.40 15.55
N LYS A 160 1.35 27.27 14.86
CA LYS A 160 1.45 27.13 13.40
C LYS A 160 0.23 26.38 12.89
N LEU A 161 -0.65 27.07 12.17
CA LEU A 161 -1.93 26.51 11.69
C LEU A 161 -2.02 26.46 10.16
N GLY A 162 -1.27 27.32 9.48
CA GLY A 162 -1.18 27.39 8.02
C GLY A 162 0.18 26.93 7.50
N PRO A 163 0.37 26.92 6.17
CA PRO A 163 1.65 26.61 5.54
C PRO A 163 2.75 27.60 5.96
N THR A 164 4.00 27.22 5.74
CA THR A 164 5.16 28.10 5.93
C THR A 164 4.95 29.47 5.28
N GLY A 165 5.18 30.54 6.05
CA GLY A 165 4.96 31.93 5.62
C GLY A 165 3.57 32.50 5.92
N SER A 166 2.71 31.76 6.62
CA SER A 166 1.43 32.26 7.11
C SER A 166 1.60 33.29 8.24
N THR A 167 0.69 34.25 8.30
CA THR A 167 0.53 35.19 9.42
C THR A 167 -0.70 34.79 10.23
N ILE A 168 -0.57 34.71 11.55
CA ILE A 168 -1.67 34.40 12.47
C ILE A 168 -2.04 35.66 13.25
N HIS A 169 -3.17 36.26 12.90
CA HIS A 169 -3.69 37.44 13.59
C HIS A 169 -4.30 37.04 14.94
N GLY A 170 -3.96 37.77 16.00
CA GLY A 170 -4.30 37.42 17.39
C GLY A 170 -3.23 36.61 18.11
N TYR A 171 -2.08 36.35 17.47
CA TYR A 171 -0.91 35.71 18.05
C TYR A 171 0.35 36.56 17.75
N ASP A 172 1.06 36.97 18.80
CA ASP A 172 2.27 37.80 18.72
C ASP A 172 3.56 37.04 19.07
N GLY A 173 3.49 35.71 19.14
CA GLY A 173 4.60 34.83 19.47
C GLY A 173 4.51 34.28 20.89
N ASN A 174 5.65 33.88 21.46
CA ASN A 174 5.72 33.15 22.73
C ASN A 174 5.28 33.95 23.97
N ALA A 175 4.95 35.24 23.80
CA ALA A 175 4.40 36.10 24.85
C ALA A 175 2.86 36.12 24.89
N THR A 176 2.18 35.56 23.88
CA THR A 176 0.72 35.54 23.82
C THR A 176 0.13 34.74 24.97
N VAL A 177 -0.82 35.35 25.69
CA VAL A 177 -1.61 34.73 26.76
C VAL A 177 -3.09 34.83 26.41
N MET A 178 -3.81 33.73 26.55
CA MET A 178 -5.23 33.62 26.20
C MET A 178 -6.06 33.01 27.33
N ASN A 179 -7.35 33.33 27.36
CA ASN A 179 -8.29 32.86 28.37
C ASN A 179 -9.21 31.77 27.78
N PHE A 180 -9.15 30.56 28.35
CA PHE A 180 -9.97 29.41 27.98
C PHE A 180 -10.90 28.95 29.12
N THR A 181 -11.09 29.77 30.16
CA THR A 181 -11.92 29.44 31.32
C THR A 181 -13.32 28.99 30.89
N GLY A 182 -13.79 27.87 31.44
CA GLY A 182 -15.10 27.30 31.12
C GLY A 182 -15.19 26.70 29.71
N GLY A 183 -14.04 26.39 29.07
CA GLY A 183 -13.99 25.83 27.71
C GLY A 183 -14.26 26.85 26.61
N GLN A 184 -14.19 28.15 26.92
CA GLN A 184 -14.40 29.22 25.95
C GLN A 184 -13.36 29.14 24.84
N PRO A 185 -13.77 29.07 23.55
CA PRO A 185 -12.84 29.07 22.44
C PRO A 185 -12.20 30.45 22.23
N GLN A 186 -11.00 30.44 21.66
CA GLN A 186 -10.36 31.63 21.11
C GLN A 186 -10.33 31.53 19.59
N ILE A 187 -10.52 32.66 18.90
CA ILE A 187 -10.52 32.69 17.44
C ILE A 187 -9.28 33.44 16.97
N VAL A 188 -8.51 32.81 16.09
CA VAL A 188 -7.39 33.44 15.38
C VAL A 188 -7.64 33.38 13.88
N ILE A 189 -7.12 34.35 13.15
CA ILE A 189 -7.26 34.40 11.70
C ILE A 189 -5.90 34.07 11.08
N VAL A 190 -5.86 33.01 10.28
CA VAL A 190 -4.67 32.60 9.55
C VAL A 190 -4.76 33.16 8.14
N THR A 191 -3.75 33.93 7.75
CA THR A 191 -3.66 34.52 6.41
C THR A 191 -2.40 34.04 5.71
N TYR A 192 -2.57 33.56 4.48
CA TYR A 192 -1.46 33.19 3.62
C TYR A 192 -1.89 33.32 2.18
N ARG A 193 -1.04 33.94 1.35
CA ARG A 193 -1.36 34.23 -0.05
C ARG A 193 -2.69 35.00 -0.15
N ASP A 194 -3.68 34.46 -0.84
CA ASP A 194 -5.03 34.99 -1.02
C ASP A 194 -6.09 34.26 -0.16
N ILE A 195 -5.65 33.47 0.81
CA ILE A 195 -6.50 32.70 1.72
C ILE A 195 -6.57 33.36 3.09
N LEU A 196 -7.78 33.41 3.63
CA LEU A 196 -8.10 33.82 4.99
C LEU A 196 -8.91 32.69 5.64
N GLU A 197 -8.43 32.20 6.79
CA GLU A 197 -9.07 31.11 7.51
C GLU A 197 -9.29 31.48 8.98
N ASP A 198 -10.54 31.36 9.43
CA ASP A 198 -10.86 31.43 10.84
C ASP A 198 -10.55 30.08 11.50
N TRP A 199 -9.77 30.13 12.57
CA TRP A 199 -9.38 28.96 13.35
C TRP A 199 -9.87 29.08 14.79
N THR A 200 -10.53 28.03 15.25
CA THR A 200 -11.00 27.91 16.62
C THR A 200 -9.96 27.18 17.46
N LEU A 201 -9.43 27.85 18.48
CA LEU A 201 -8.53 27.28 19.47
C LEU A 201 -9.33 26.90 20.72
N ASN A 202 -9.11 25.70 21.24
CA ASN A 202 -9.63 25.28 22.53
C ASN A 202 -8.53 24.70 23.42
N VAL A 203 -8.63 24.95 24.71
CA VAL A 203 -7.84 24.27 25.72
C VAL A 203 -8.81 23.63 26.71
N PHE A 204 -8.62 22.34 26.99
CA PHE A 204 -9.43 21.60 27.96
C PHE A 204 -8.55 20.95 29.03
N GLU A 205 -9.12 20.77 30.22
CA GLU A 205 -8.46 20.05 31.30
C GLU A 205 -8.48 18.54 31.05
N THR A 206 -7.40 17.86 31.44
CA THR A 206 -7.26 16.40 31.42
C THR A 206 -6.42 15.94 32.62
N ASP A 207 -6.31 14.63 32.82
CA ASP A 207 -5.44 14.08 33.86
C ASP A 207 -3.97 14.29 33.47
N ALA A 208 -3.09 14.55 34.45
CA ALA A 208 -1.68 14.85 34.19
C ALA A 208 -0.92 13.72 33.45
N VAL A 209 -1.44 12.49 33.51
CA VAL A 209 -0.98 11.37 32.69
C VAL A 209 -2.13 10.38 32.46
N LYS A 210 -2.22 9.81 31.26
CA LYS A 210 -3.21 8.79 30.93
C LYS A 210 -2.70 7.79 29.92
N ILE A 211 -3.26 6.58 29.95
CA ILE A 211 -3.07 5.57 28.89
C ILE A 211 -4.19 5.74 27.87
N THR A 212 -3.84 5.96 26.62
CA THR A 212 -4.79 6.07 25.51
C THR A 212 -5.10 4.70 24.91
N SER A 213 -4.08 3.85 24.69
CA SER A 213 -4.26 2.46 24.23
C SER A 213 -3.25 1.49 24.85
N ALA A 214 -3.64 0.22 24.94
CA ALA A 214 -2.82 -0.88 25.42
C ALA A 214 -3.17 -2.15 24.62
N ASP A 215 -2.33 -2.46 23.64
CA ASP A 215 -2.61 -3.47 22.62
C ASP A 215 -1.65 -4.66 22.76
N GLY A 216 -2.13 -5.74 23.37
CA GLY A 216 -1.40 -7.01 23.49
C GLY A 216 -1.39 -7.77 22.16
N TRP A 217 -0.21 -8.10 21.66
CA TRP A 217 0.03 -9.05 20.57
C TRP A 217 0.40 -10.40 21.18
N VAL A 218 1.07 -11.29 20.47
CA VAL A 218 1.41 -12.62 21.01
C VAL A 218 2.54 -12.53 22.05
N ASN A 219 3.72 -12.02 21.68
CA ASN A 219 4.84 -11.82 22.61
C ASN A 219 5.23 -10.36 22.78
N VAL A 220 4.41 -9.45 22.25
CA VAL A 220 4.68 -8.01 22.21
C VAL A 220 3.47 -7.26 22.75
N ALA A 221 3.65 -6.09 23.34
CA ALA A 221 2.57 -5.14 23.55
C ALA A 221 2.95 -3.76 23.02
N TRP A 222 1.95 -3.05 22.48
CA TRP A 222 2.06 -1.64 22.17
C TRP A 222 1.23 -0.83 23.15
N LEU A 223 1.90 0.03 23.92
CA LEU A 223 1.26 0.95 24.85
C LEU A 223 1.34 2.38 24.30
N TYR A 224 0.31 3.16 24.56
CA TYR A 224 0.21 4.56 24.15
C TYR A 224 -0.31 5.39 25.31
N GLY A 225 0.33 6.52 25.54
CA GLY A 225 0.08 7.38 26.67
C GLY A 225 0.30 8.84 26.34
N GLU A 226 -0.29 9.68 27.17
CA GLU A 226 -0.12 11.13 27.13
C GLU A 226 0.25 11.56 28.55
N GLY A 227 1.25 12.43 28.66
CA GLY A 227 1.75 13.02 29.90
C GLY A 227 2.21 14.45 29.66
N LEU A 228 2.81 15.06 30.68
CA LEU A 228 3.29 16.43 30.61
C LEU A 228 4.54 16.52 29.71
N GLU A 229 4.52 17.45 28.76
CA GLU A 229 5.66 17.69 27.87
C GLU A 229 6.92 18.05 28.68
N GLY A 230 8.02 17.34 28.41
CA GLY A 230 9.33 17.58 29.02
C GLY A 230 9.59 16.85 30.36
N GLU A 231 8.60 16.15 30.90
CA GLU A 231 8.77 15.29 32.09
C GLU A 231 9.33 13.90 31.75
N ASP A 232 9.81 13.17 32.77
CA ASP A 232 10.10 11.73 32.65
C ASP A 232 8.79 10.97 32.46
N ASN A 233 8.54 10.56 31.22
CA ASN A 233 7.31 9.92 30.77
C ASN A 233 7.57 8.45 30.38
N GLY A 234 6.68 7.56 30.78
CA GLY A 234 6.71 6.19 30.29
C GLY A 234 5.70 5.26 30.92
N PHE A 235 5.96 3.96 30.87
CA PHE A 235 5.05 2.93 31.38
C PHE A 235 5.71 2.03 32.40
N GLU A 236 4.88 1.48 33.28
CA GLU A 236 5.18 0.32 34.10
C GLU A 236 4.17 -0.77 33.78
N ILE A 237 4.63 -2.02 33.77
CA ILE A 237 3.80 -3.20 33.51
C ILE A 237 4.02 -4.27 34.56
N ARG A 238 3.03 -5.14 34.73
CA ARG A 238 3.13 -6.38 35.49
C ARG A 238 2.21 -7.43 34.91
N GLU A 239 2.52 -8.70 35.10
CA GLU A 239 1.51 -9.75 34.92
C GLU A 239 0.36 -9.49 35.90
N ALA A 240 -0.88 -9.73 35.48
CA ALA A 240 -2.05 -9.44 36.33
C ALA A 240 -2.03 -10.22 37.66
N THR A 241 -1.32 -11.35 37.69
CA THR A 241 -1.07 -12.22 38.85
C THR A 241 0.09 -11.78 39.73
N SER A 242 0.91 -10.83 39.29
CA SER A 242 2.06 -10.28 40.03
C SER A 242 1.67 -8.97 40.71
N GLU A 243 2.29 -8.65 41.85
CA GLU A 243 2.20 -7.33 42.50
C GLU A 243 3.40 -6.43 42.15
N GLU A 244 4.45 -6.99 41.56
CA GLU A 244 5.68 -6.28 41.23
C GLU A 244 5.58 -5.55 39.90
N TRP A 245 5.75 -4.23 39.93
CA TRP A 245 5.80 -3.37 38.75
C TRP A 245 7.19 -3.39 38.12
N GLN A 246 7.23 -3.53 36.81
CA GLN A 246 8.43 -3.43 35.99
C GLN A 246 8.36 -2.18 35.14
N LYS A 247 9.33 -1.28 35.28
CA LYS A 247 9.48 -0.12 34.41
C LYS A 247 9.86 -0.59 33.00
N VAL A 248 9.15 -0.08 31.99
CA VAL A 248 9.48 -0.36 30.59
C VAL A 248 10.83 0.28 30.26
N ASP A 249 11.70 -0.48 29.57
CA ASP A 249 13.02 0.00 29.19
C ASP A 249 12.92 1.23 28.29
N ALA A 250 13.75 2.24 28.57
CA ALA A 250 13.81 3.47 27.78
C ALA A 250 14.15 3.21 26.32
N SER A 251 14.87 2.12 25.98
CA SER A 251 15.17 1.76 24.59
C SER A 251 13.94 1.38 23.77
N TYR A 252 12.82 1.07 24.43
CA TYR A 252 11.54 0.74 23.78
C TYR A 252 10.58 1.92 23.70
N MET A 253 10.92 3.04 24.34
CA MET A 253 10.09 4.24 24.38
C MET A 253 10.26 5.07 23.11
N ILE A 254 9.14 5.57 22.59
CA ILE A 254 9.08 6.53 21.49
C ILE A 254 8.23 7.70 21.99
N ALA A 255 8.79 8.90 22.07
CA ALA A 255 8.12 10.09 22.60
C ALA A 255 8.17 11.26 21.61
N THR A 256 7.07 11.99 21.52
CA THR A 256 6.92 13.22 20.74
C THR A 256 6.11 14.21 21.57
N GLY A 257 6.76 15.29 22.04
CA GLY A 257 6.12 16.23 22.98
C GLY A 257 5.67 15.52 24.27
N GLY A 258 4.41 15.73 24.67
CA GLY A 258 3.78 15.02 25.79
C GLY A 258 3.21 13.63 25.44
N SER A 259 3.21 13.23 24.16
CA SER A 259 2.73 11.91 23.74
C SER A 259 3.86 10.90 23.72
N PHE A 260 3.59 9.68 24.16
CA PHE A 260 4.59 8.61 24.16
C PHE A 260 3.96 7.24 23.93
N SER A 261 4.77 6.33 23.39
CA SER A 261 4.39 4.95 23.14
C SER A 261 5.56 4.01 23.44
N ALA A 262 5.26 2.73 23.60
CA ALA A 262 6.28 1.71 23.81
C ALA A 262 5.94 0.41 23.11
N ARG A 263 6.94 -0.18 22.46
CA ARG A 263 6.90 -1.55 21.94
C ARG A 263 7.62 -2.48 22.91
N ILE A 264 6.87 -3.21 23.71
CA ILE A 264 7.40 -4.07 24.78
C ILE A 264 7.52 -5.51 24.24
N PRO A 265 8.73 -6.04 23.97
CA PRO A 265 8.91 -7.42 23.50
C PRO A 265 8.97 -8.42 24.66
N HIS A 266 9.16 -9.71 24.33
CA HIS A 266 9.44 -10.80 25.28
C HIS A 266 8.34 -11.05 26.33
N LEU A 267 7.10 -10.64 26.04
CA LEU A 267 5.95 -10.98 26.85
C LEU A 267 5.56 -12.44 26.63
N LYS A 268 4.93 -13.06 27.64
CA LYS A 268 4.37 -14.40 27.51
C LYS A 268 3.10 -14.33 26.67
N ALA A 269 2.93 -15.31 25.77
CA ALA A 269 1.69 -15.47 25.02
C ALA A 269 0.50 -15.80 25.95
N SER A 270 -0.71 -15.48 25.51
CA SER A 270 -1.96 -15.80 26.23
C SER A 270 -1.97 -15.40 27.72
N THR A 271 -1.36 -14.27 28.05
CA THR A 271 -1.13 -13.81 29.43
C THR A 271 -1.76 -12.43 29.63
N ALA A 272 -2.47 -12.26 30.75
CA ALA A 272 -3.05 -10.98 31.13
C ALA A 272 -2.01 -10.11 31.85
N TYR A 273 -1.92 -8.85 31.44
CA TYR A 273 -1.03 -7.84 31.99
C TYR A 273 -1.83 -6.62 32.44
N VAL A 274 -1.28 -5.91 33.42
CA VAL A 274 -1.75 -4.60 33.84
C VAL A 274 -0.64 -3.60 33.57
N CYS A 275 -1.00 -2.45 33.00
CA CYS A 275 -0.08 -1.34 32.75
C CYS A 275 -0.60 -0.06 33.39
N ARG A 276 0.34 0.83 33.71
CA ARG A 276 0.08 2.22 34.08
C ARG A 276 1.12 3.12 33.42
N ALA A 277 0.74 4.34 33.10
CA ALA A 277 1.64 5.36 32.61
C ALA A 277 2.08 6.26 33.75
N TYR A 278 3.28 6.82 33.67
CA TYR A 278 3.80 7.83 34.59
C TYR A 278 4.27 9.07 33.84
N SER A 279 4.19 10.22 34.50
CA SER A 279 4.71 11.52 34.06
C SER A 279 5.27 12.23 35.29
N GLY A 280 6.59 12.22 35.45
CA GLY A 280 7.23 12.67 36.70
C GLY A 280 6.73 11.85 37.89
N THR A 281 6.06 12.49 38.85
CA THR A 281 5.46 11.82 40.02
C THR A 281 4.01 11.39 39.83
N SER A 282 3.37 11.79 38.73
CA SER A 282 1.97 11.46 38.44
C SER A 282 1.86 10.05 37.86
N ILE A 283 0.82 9.32 38.25
CA ILE A 283 0.52 7.95 37.79
C ILE A 283 -0.89 7.90 37.22
N SER A 284 -1.06 7.25 36.07
CA SER A 284 -2.37 7.11 35.44
C SER A 284 -3.22 6.05 36.13
N THR A 285 -4.52 6.04 35.83
CA THR A 285 -5.35 4.86 36.06
C THR A 285 -4.74 3.63 35.39
N GLU A 286 -4.81 2.48 36.06
CA GLU A 286 -4.36 1.19 35.51
C GLU A 286 -5.23 0.76 34.33
N LYS A 287 -4.62 0.09 33.35
CA LYS A 287 -5.30 -0.51 32.20
C LYS A 287 -4.83 -1.95 32.00
N THR A 288 -5.77 -2.86 31.76
CA THR A 288 -5.49 -4.27 31.49
C THR A 288 -5.41 -4.52 29.99
N PHE A 289 -4.48 -5.37 29.58
CA PHE A 289 -4.44 -5.94 28.23
C PHE A 289 -4.04 -7.42 28.31
N THR A 290 -4.33 -8.18 27.26
CA THR A 290 -4.03 -9.62 27.20
C THR A 290 -3.27 -9.92 25.92
N THR A 291 -2.15 -10.62 26.03
CA THR A 291 -1.44 -11.14 24.85
C THR A 291 -2.22 -12.29 24.21
N THR A 292 -2.07 -12.49 22.92
CA THR A 292 -2.81 -13.51 22.16
C THR A 292 -2.01 -14.81 22.00
N ALA A 293 -2.64 -15.88 21.53
CA ALA A 293 -1.92 -17.09 21.12
C ALA A 293 -1.25 -16.89 19.75
N ALA A 294 -0.13 -17.59 19.52
CA ALA A 294 0.49 -17.68 18.20
C ALA A 294 -0.46 -18.40 17.21
N ILE A 295 -0.44 -17.99 15.95
CA ILE A 295 -1.24 -18.63 14.89
C ILE A 295 -0.28 -19.26 13.89
N GLU A 296 -0.29 -20.59 13.81
CA GLU A 296 0.53 -21.30 12.83
C GLU A 296 -0.06 -21.19 11.42
N LEU A 297 0.82 -21.19 10.42
CA LEU A 297 0.43 -21.30 9.03
C LEU A 297 0.03 -22.75 8.72
N SER A 298 -1.09 -22.94 8.01
CA SER A 298 -1.50 -24.27 7.57
C SER A 298 -0.58 -24.77 6.44
N ASN A 299 -0.16 -26.04 6.50
CA ASN A 299 0.76 -26.68 5.54
C ASN A 299 2.00 -25.82 5.21
N ALA A 300 2.63 -25.25 6.23
CA ALA A 300 3.78 -24.36 6.05
C ALA A 300 5.10 -25.11 5.74
N SER A 301 5.17 -26.40 6.05
CA SER A 301 6.24 -27.30 5.58
C SER A 301 6.09 -27.66 4.11
N PHE A 302 4.91 -27.48 3.51
CA PHE A 302 4.60 -27.92 2.14
C PHE A 302 4.76 -29.43 1.91
N ASP A 303 4.61 -30.25 2.95
CA ASP A 303 4.60 -31.71 2.84
C ASP A 303 3.36 -32.26 2.13
N TYR A 304 2.24 -31.57 2.30
CA TYR A 304 0.94 -32.07 1.91
C TYR A 304 0.53 -31.60 0.52
N TRP A 305 0.33 -32.55 -0.39
CA TRP A 305 -0.10 -32.30 -1.75
C TRP A 305 -1.11 -33.34 -2.22
N SER A 306 -1.97 -32.95 -3.15
CA SER A 306 -2.88 -33.83 -3.87
C SER A 306 -2.83 -33.56 -5.37
N MET A 307 -3.31 -34.52 -6.16
CA MET A 307 -3.37 -34.42 -7.61
C MET A 307 -4.82 -34.50 -8.07
N ASP A 308 -5.30 -33.46 -8.75
CA ASP A 308 -6.55 -33.50 -9.51
C ASP A 308 -6.22 -33.53 -11.01
N GLY A 309 -6.19 -34.74 -11.56
CA GLY A 309 -5.69 -34.99 -12.92
C GLY A 309 -4.24 -34.53 -13.07
N LYS A 310 -4.02 -33.42 -13.79
CA LYS A 310 -2.68 -32.81 -13.99
C LYS A 310 -2.36 -31.70 -12.99
N VAL A 311 -3.33 -31.26 -12.21
CA VAL A 311 -3.21 -30.13 -11.26
C VAL A 311 -2.61 -30.65 -9.97
N ALA A 312 -1.41 -30.17 -9.63
CA ALA A 312 -0.80 -30.38 -8.33
C ALA A 312 -1.32 -29.31 -7.36
N ASN A 313 -1.93 -29.75 -6.27
CA ASN A 313 -2.56 -28.91 -5.27
C ASN A 313 -1.75 -28.97 -3.96
N PRO A 314 -1.31 -27.83 -3.38
CA PRO A 314 -0.54 -27.78 -2.12
C PRO A 314 -1.42 -27.99 -0.87
N TRP A 315 -2.27 -29.01 -0.90
CA TRP A 315 -3.10 -29.47 0.22
C TRP A 315 -3.51 -30.93 0.00
N GLU A 316 -3.84 -31.64 1.08
CA GLU A 316 -4.30 -33.03 1.00
C GLU A 316 -5.68 -33.14 0.32
N GLU A 317 -5.97 -34.28 -0.28
CA GLU A 317 -7.29 -34.53 -0.86
C GLU A 317 -8.38 -34.40 0.21
N ASN A 318 -9.49 -33.71 -0.10
CA ASN A 318 -10.60 -33.42 0.84
C ASN A 318 -10.27 -32.50 2.03
N SER A 319 -9.15 -31.77 2.00
CA SER A 319 -8.84 -30.73 3.00
C SER A 319 -9.24 -29.32 2.53
N THR A 320 -9.34 -28.38 3.47
CA THR A 320 -9.57 -26.95 3.15
C THR A 320 -8.26 -26.30 2.68
N PRO A 321 -8.19 -25.77 1.44
CA PRO A 321 -6.98 -25.13 0.93
C PRO A 321 -6.64 -23.85 1.69
N PHE A 322 -5.40 -23.75 2.16
CA PHE A 322 -4.81 -22.49 2.62
C PHE A 322 -3.98 -21.84 1.51
N TRP A 323 -3.17 -22.66 0.85
CA TRP A 323 -2.34 -22.31 -0.30
C TRP A 323 -3.01 -22.71 -1.60
N ASP A 324 -2.70 -22.00 -2.68
CA ASP A 324 -3.04 -22.37 -4.05
C ASP A 324 -1.96 -21.93 -5.03
N THR A 325 -2.09 -22.33 -6.29
CA THR A 325 -1.14 -22.09 -7.38
C THR A 325 -1.88 -21.68 -8.66
N GLY A 326 -1.13 -21.22 -9.64
CA GLY A 326 -1.62 -20.98 -11.00
C GLY A 326 -1.82 -22.25 -11.83
N ASN A 327 -1.65 -23.44 -11.26
CA ASN A 327 -1.60 -24.70 -12.01
C ASN A 327 -2.87 -24.95 -12.84
N ILE A 328 -4.06 -24.58 -12.36
CA ILE A 328 -5.32 -24.72 -13.12
C ILE A 328 -5.21 -24.04 -14.50
N GLY A 329 -4.58 -22.87 -14.58
CA GLY A 329 -4.35 -22.18 -15.86
C GLY A 329 -3.36 -22.91 -16.76
N VAL A 330 -2.29 -23.44 -16.18
CA VAL A 330 -1.19 -24.12 -16.89
C VAL A 330 -1.61 -25.49 -17.43
N THR A 331 -2.39 -26.25 -16.66
CA THR A 331 -2.74 -27.64 -16.98
C THR A 331 -3.75 -27.78 -18.11
N THR A 332 -4.36 -26.68 -18.54
CA THR A 332 -5.17 -26.60 -19.77
C THR A 332 -4.35 -27.00 -21.01
N ALA A 333 -3.03 -26.79 -20.99
CA ALA A 333 -2.15 -27.01 -22.14
C ALA A 333 -0.80 -27.69 -21.79
N SER A 334 -0.48 -27.92 -20.50
CA SER A 334 0.76 -28.60 -20.06
C SER A 334 0.55 -29.41 -18.77
N GLN A 335 1.63 -29.87 -18.14
CA GLN A 335 1.62 -30.36 -16.75
C GLN A 335 1.71 -29.19 -15.78
N SER A 336 1.43 -29.39 -14.50
CA SER A 336 1.70 -28.38 -13.45
C SER A 336 3.15 -27.87 -13.52
N ASN A 337 3.36 -26.61 -13.15
CA ASN A 337 4.69 -26.01 -13.02
C ASN A 337 5.00 -25.56 -11.59
N SER A 338 4.03 -25.71 -10.70
CA SER A 338 4.21 -25.63 -9.25
C SER A 338 3.93 -27.02 -8.70
N THR A 339 4.92 -27.70 -8.15
CA THR A 339 4.83 -29.15 -7.86
C THR A 339 5.53 -29.49 -6.55
N PRO A 340 5.15 -30.59 -5.87
CA PRO A 340 5.96 -31.11 -4.77
C PRO A 340 7.32 -31.59 -5.28
N THR A 341 8.34 -31.58 -4.41
CA THR A 341 9.65 -32.20 -4.65
C THR A 341 10.20 -32.88 -3.40
N ASP A 342 11.07 -33.86 -3.59
CA ASP A 342 11.83 -34.53 -2.53
C ASP A 342 13.14 -33.79 -2.17
N ASP A 343 13.51 -32.75 -2.94
CA ASP A 343 14.62 -31.84 -2.59
C ASP A 343 14.13 -30.87 -1.50
N THR A 344 14.32 -31.21 -0.22
CA THR A 344 13.77 -30.47 0.92
C THR A 344 14.86 -29.89 1.83
N ALA A 345 14.54 -28.82 2.55
CA ALA A 345 15.41 -28.22 3.56
C ALA A 345 15.50 -29.11 4.82
N ALA A 346 14.44 -29.84 5.14
CA ALA A 346 14.39 -30.75 6.29
C ALA A 346 15.11 -32.10 6.07
N GLY A 347 15.41 -32.47 4.81
CA GLY A 347 15.98 -33.77 4.45
C GLY A 347 14.98 -34.93 4.46
N SER A 348 13.70 -34.64 4.69
CA SER A 348 12.55 -35.55 4.57
C SER A 348 11.32 -34.76 4.12
N GLY A 349 10.21 -35.42 3.85
CA GLY A 349 8.95 -34.74 3.50
C GLY A 349 8.89 -34.28 2.04
N LYS A 350 8.20 -33.17 1.77
CA LYS A 350 8.15 -32.48 0.48
C LYS A 350 8.42 -30.99 0.66
N ALA A 351 8.93 -30.36 -0.40
CA ALA A 351 8.98 -28.91 -0.56
C ALA A 351 8.20 -28.46 -1.80
N ALA A 352 7.93 -27.16 -1.92
CA ALA A 352 7.29 -26.61 -3.11
C ALA A 352 8.34 -26.20 -4.16
N ARG A 353 8.27 -26.79 -5.36
CA ARG A 353 9.08 -26.43 -6.53
C ARG A 353 8.24 -25.63 -7.52
N LEU A 354 8.65 -24.40 -7.80
CA LEU A 354 7.96 -23.44 -8.65
C LEU A 354 8.83 -23.15 -9.88
N GLU A 355 8.38 -23.53 -11.07
CA GLU A 355 9.14 -23.38 -12.32
C GLU A 355 8.44 -22.45 -13.30
N SER A 356 9.20 -21.50 -13.85
CA SER A 356 8.75 -20.62 -14.92
C SER A 356 8.96 -21.28 -16.27
N LYS A 357 7.90 -21.44 -17.06
CA LYS A 357 7.97 -22.14 -18.34
C LYS A 357 7.05 -21.53 -19.39
N ASN A 358 7.30 -21.85 -20.66
CA ASN A 358 6.36 -21.53 -21.72
C ASN A 358 5.35 -22.67 -21.88
N VAL A 359 4.06 -22.32 -21.88
CA VAL A 359 2.93 -23.23 -22.01
C VAL A 359 2.25 -22.97 -23.34
N ILE A 360 2.80 -23.56 -24.43
CA ILE A 360 2.37 -23.53 -25.85
C ILE A 360 2.11 -22.12 -26.44
N VAL A 361 1.18 -21.37 -25.84
CA VAL A 361 0.70 -20.06 -26.24
C VAL A 361 1.27 -18.94 -25.35
N LYS A 362 1.66 -19.21 -24.10
CA LYS A 362 2.02 -18.15 -23.15
C LYS A 362 3.01 -18.58 -22.06
N PHE A 363 3.86 -17.64 -21.65
CA PHE A 363 4.70 -17.79 -20.46
C PHE A 363 3.85 -17.92 -19.19
N ALA A 364 4.26 -18.81 -18.27
CA ALA A 364 3.66 -18.98 -16.96
C ALA A 364 4.76 -19.14 -15.92
N ALA A 365 4.78 -18.23 -14.94
CA ALA A 365 5.63 -18.36 -13.76
C ALA A 365 5.08 -19.45 -12.83
N GLY A 366 5.97 -20.25 -12.24
CA GLY A 366 5.59 -21.10 -11.10
C GLY A 366 5.31 -20.21 -9.90
N ASN A 367 4.21 -20.43 -9.20
CA ASN A 367 3.80 -19.62 -8.08
C ASN A 367 3.07 -20.43 -7.00
N LEU A 368 3.07 -19.88 -5.79
CA LEU A 368 2.39 -20.41 -4.62
C LEU A 368 1.89 -19.21 -3.83
N PHE A 369 0.61 -19.19 -3.47
CA PHE A 369 0.04 -18.06 -2.75
C PHE A 369 -1.05 -18.49 -1.78
N THR A 370 -1.21 -17.78 -0.68
CA THR A 370 -2.37 -17.96 0.20
C THR A 370 -3.62 -17.43 -0.50
N GLY A 371 -4.65 -18.25 -0.60
CA GLY A 371 -5.92 -17.89 -1.24
C GLY A 371 -6.39 -18.95 -2.21
N LYS A 372 -6.95 -18.53 -3.35
CA LYS A 372 -7.58 -19.44 -4.31
C LYS A 372 -7.46 -18.98 -5.76
N PHE A 373 -7.14 -19.89 -6.68
CA PHE A 373 -7.33 -19.69 -8.11
C PHE A 373 -8.81 -19.88 -8.47
N ILE A 374 -9.45 -18.83 -8.97
CA ILE A 374 -10.91 -18.82 -9.16
C ILE A 374 -11.29 -19.44 -10.51
N LYS A 375 -10.72 -18.94 -11.60
CA LYS A 375 -11.01 -19.45 -12.95
C LYS A 375 -10.00 -18.99 -13.99
N VAL A 376 -10.01 -19.71 -15.10
CA VAL A 376 -9.36 -19.28 -16.34
C VAL A 376 -10.28 -18.30 -17.07
N ASP A 377 -9.69 -17.22 -17.55
CA ASP A 377 -10.32 -16.17 -18.37
C ASP A 377 -9.56 -16.02 -19.70
N GLY A 378 -9.94 -16.84 -20.68
CA GLY A 378 -9.21 -16.99 -21.95
C GLY A 378 -7.91 -17.76 -21.75
N THR A 379 -6.76 -17.10 -21.89
CA THR A 379 -5.42 -17.64 -21.56
C THR A 379 -4.82 -17.00 -20.31
N ASN A 380 -5.67 -16.43 -19.45
CA ASN A 380 -5.28 -15.69 -18.25
C ASN A 380 -5.97 -16.28 -17.02
N GLY A 381 -5.49 -15.97 -15.82
CA GLY A 381 -6.10 -16.35 -14.55
C GLY A 381 -6.80 -15.20 -13.85
N ILE A 382 -7.88 -15.55 -13.15
CA ILE A 382 -8.51 -14.77 -12.07
C ILE A 382 -8.27 -15.53 -10.76
N LEU A 383 -7.69 -14.85 -9.78
CA LEU A 383 -7.26 -15.41 -8.50
C LEU A 383 -7.77 -14.52 -7.38
N ASN A 384 -7.89 -15.06 -6.17
CA ASN A 384 -8.14 -14.32 -4.96
C ASN A 384 -6.97 -14.56 -4.00
N PHE A 385 -6.25 -13.50 -3.65
CA PHE A 385 -5.18 -13.56 -2.65
C PHE A 385 -5.74 -13.28 -1.26
N GLY A 386 -5.26 -14.04 -0.29
CA GLY A 386 -5.55 -13.85 1.11
C GLY A 386 -6.28 -15.02 1.74
N GLN A 387 -5.96 -15.28 3.01
CA GLN A 387 -6.69 -16.18 3.90
C GLN A 387 -7.05 -15.44 5.19
N PRO A 388 -8.20 -15.74 5.83
CA PRO A 388 -8.56 -15.13 7.11
C PRO A 388 -7.47 -15.33 8.15
N PHE A 389 -7.04 -14.24 8.79
CA PHE A 389 -5.93 -14.26 9.74
C PHE A 389 -5.94 -13.02 10.63
N THR A 390 -5.79 -13.23 11.94
CA THR A 390 -5.85 -12.16 12.96
C THR A 390 -4.56 -12.00 13.75
N GLY A 391 -3.54 -12.80 13.44
CA GLY A 391 -2.24 -12.75 14.09
C GLY A 391 -1.48 -11.49 13.71
N ARG A 392 -0.55 -11.07 14.58
CA ARG A 392 0.38 -9.97 14.32
C ARG A 392 1.84 -10.46 14.42
N PRO A 393 2.29 -11.33 13.48
CA PRO A 393 3.67 -11.81 13.45
C PRO A 393 4.64 -10.68 13.09
N THR A 394 5.80 -10.71 13.71
CA THR A 394 6.89 -9.76 13.46
C THR A 394 7.74 -10.18 12.27
N LYS A 395 7.81 -11.50 11.96
CA LYS A 395 8.67 -12.03 10.89
C LYS A 395 8.00 -13.22 10.17
N LEU A 396 8.23 -13.33 8.87
CA LEU A 396 8.08 -14.58 8.12
C LEU A 396 9.47 -15.19 7.92
N LYS A 397 9.63 -16.45 8.30
CA LYS A 397 10.88 -17.22 8.12
C LYS A 397 10.61 -18.43 7.24
N GLY A 398 11.66 -18.92 6.60
CA GLY A 398 11.63 -20.18 5.85
C GLY A 398 12.93 -20.42 5.12
N TYR A 399 12.93 -21.37 4.19
CA TYR A 399 14.07 -21.68 3.36
C TYR A 399 13.72 -21.51 1.89
N TYR A 400 14.70 -21.10 1.10
CA TYR A 400 14.58 -21.05 -0.35
C TYR A 400 15.85 -21.50 -1.05
N LYS A 401 15.66 -22.01 -2.27
CA LYS A 401 16.71 -22.32 -3.25
C LYS A 401 16.24 -21.77 -4.58
N TYR A 402 17.10 -21.11 -5.35
CA TYR A 402 16.69 -20.48 -6.60
C TYR A 402 17.69 -20.74 -7.71
N THR A 403 17.21 -21.10 -8.89
CA THR A 403 18.01 -21.15 -10.12
C THR A 403 17.46 -20.10 -11.07
N THR A 404 18.25 -19.09 -11.40
CA THR A 404 17.85 -18.05 -12.37
C THR A 404 18.09 -18.51 -13.80
N ALA A 405 17.30 -17.96 -14.73
CA ALA A 405 17.51 -18.07 -16.17
C ALA A 405 17.44 -16.66 -16.80
N PRO A 406 18.07 -16.42 -17.97
CA PRO A 406 17.91 -15.16 -18.68
C PRO A 406 16.44 -14.91 -19.05
N ILE A 407 15.96 -13.69 -18.89
CA ILE A 407 14.61 -13.29 -19.30
C ILE A 407 14.50 -13.36 -20.82
N THR A 408 13.67 -14.28 -21.31
CA THR A 408 13.43 -14.51 -22.73
C THR A 408 12.01 -14.14 -23.15
N ASP A 409 11.07 -14.21 -22.22
CA ASP A 409 9.65 -13.95 -22.50
C ASP A 409 9.33 -12.52 -22.11
N LEU A 410 8.72 -11.82 -23.05
CA LEU A 410 8.29 -10.44 -22.94
C LEU A 410 6.85 -10.34 -23.44
N PRO A 411 6.14 -9.25 -23.08
CA PRO A 411 4.83 -8.95 -23.63
C PRO A 411 4.93 -8.72 -25.15
N ALA A 412 3.79 -8.65 -25.84
CA ALA A 412 3.76 -8.43 -27.27
C ALA A 412 4.53 -7.15 -27.67
N GLU A 413 5.39 -7.24 -28.69
CA GLU A 413 6.14 -6.09 -29.20
C GLU A 413 5.19 -4.94 -29.57
N GLY A 414 5.58 -3.71 -29.23
CA GLY A 414 4.73 -2.52 -29.42
C GLY A 414 3.66 -2.30 -28.33
N SER A 415 3.49 -3.23 -27.38
CA SER A 415 2.66 -2.97 -26.20
C SER A 415 3.39 -2.10 -25.17
N GLN A 416 2.64 -1.39 -24.34
CA GLN A 416 3.20 -0.59 -23.25
C GLN A 416 4.01 -1.43 -22.25
N ASP A 417 3.54 -2.65 -21.94
CA ASP A 417 4.29 -3.57 -21.09
C ASP A 417 5.61 -3.97 -21.75
N TYR A 418 5.66 -4.14 -23.08
CA TYR A 418 6.92 -4.41 -23.77
C TYR A 418 7.91 -3.25 -23.59
N THR A 419 7.47 -2.00 -23.79
CA THR A 419 8.33 -0.82 -23.56
C THR A 419 8.86 -0.78 -22.13
N ARG A 420 8.05 -1.19 -21.15
CA ARG A 420 8.43 -1.29 -19.73
C ARG A 420 9.49 -2.37 -19.46
N PHE A 421 9.40 -3.52 -20.14
CA PHE A 421 10.20 -4.70 -19.82
C PHE A 421 11.30 -5.04 -20.84
N GLN A 422 11.36 -4.41 -22.01
CA GLN A 422 12.34 -4.73 -23.07
C GLN A 422 13.80 -4.64 -22.59
N ASN A 423 14.09 -3.70 -21.69
CA ASN A 423 15.44 -3.51 -21.11
C ASN A 423 15.84 -4.62 -20.11
N TYR A 424 14.95 -5.56 -19.82
CA TYR A 424 15.21 -6.74 -19.00
C TYR A 424 15.56 -7.97 -19.82
N LYS A 425 15.34 -7.93 -21.15
CA LYS A 425 15.66 -9.06 -22.04
C LYS A 425 17.11 -9.50 -21.88
N GLY A 426 17.33 -10.79 -21.69
CA GLY A 426 18.65 -11.40 -21.51
C GLY A 426 19.28 -11.18 -20.12
N LYS A 427 18.69 -10.35 -19.25
CA LYS A 427 19.13 -10.23 -17.86
C LYS A 427 18.67 -11.44 -17.03
N PRO A 428 19.36 -11.78 -15.94
CA PRO A 428 18.88 -12.80 -15.01
C PRO A 428 17.47 -12.48 -14.52
N ASP A 429 16.60 -13.47 -14.58
CA ASP A 429 15.28 -13.42 -13.97
C ASP A 429 15.39 -13.45 -12.44
N THR A 430 14.34 -13.02 -11.77
CA THR A 430 14.32 -12.76 -10.34
C THR A 430 13.12 -13.42 -9.68
N CYS A 431 13.33 -14.24 -8.65
CA CYS A 431 12.22 -14.74 -7.84
C CYS A 431 11.70 -13.67 -6.87
N ALA A 432 10.49 -13.86 -6.36
CA ALA A 432 9.87 -13.00 -5.36
C ALA A 432 9.23 -13.83 -4.25
N ILE A 433 9.41 -13.42 -3.00
CA ILE A 433 8.65 -13.90 -1.83
C ILE A 433 8.20 -12.67 -1.07
N TYR A 434 6.91 -12.54 -0.80
CA TYR A 434 6.39 -11.45 0.01
C TYR A 434 5.24 -11.87 0.92
N ILE A 435 5.07 -11.11 1.99
CA ILE A 435 3.97 -11.22 2.95
C ILE A 435 3.32 -9.86 3.16
N ALA A 436 2.00 -9.85 3.26
CA ALA A 436 1.21 -8.70 3.69
C ALA A 436 0.18 -9.12 4.73
N LEU A 437 0.00 -8.27 5.73
CA LEU A 437 -1.14 -8.32 6.65
C LEU A 437 -2.01 -7.10 6.36
N GLY A 438 -3.31 -7.30 6.32
CA GLY A 438 -4.23 -6.19 6.13
C GLY A 438 -5.62 -6.49 6.66
N ASP A 439 -6.42 -5.43 6.77
CA ASP A 439 -7.79 -5.48 7.27
C ASP A 439 -8.84 -5.40 6.15
N TRP A 440 -8.55 -6.03 5.01
CA TRP A 440 -9.50 -6.16 3.91
C TRP A 440 -10.78 -6.86 4.38
N THR A 441 -11.91 -6.57 3.75
CA THR A 441 -13.19 -7.23 4.09
C THR A 441 -13.37 -8.57 3.37
N GLU A 442 -12.65 -8.78 2.28
CA GLU A 442 -12.70 -9.97 1.43
C GLU A 442 -11.31 -10.25 0.81
N PRO A 443 -11.07 -11.48 0.30
CA PRO A 443 -9.86 -11.77 -0.45
C PRO A 443 -9.66 -10.82 -1.64
N ILE A 444 -8.40 -10.49 -1.93
CA ILE A 444 -8.01 -9.53 -2.96
C ILE A 444 -8.06 -10.22 -4.33
N GLU A 445 -9.03 -9.84 -5.16
CA GLU A 445 -9.10 -10.33 -6.53
C GLU A 445 -7.91 -9.83 -7.38
N ILE A 446 -7.25 -10.75 -8.07
CA ILE A 446 -6.13 -10.55 -8.99
C ILE A 446 -6.55 -11.01 -10.38
N ARG A 447 -6.27 -10.20 -11.39
CA ARG A 447 -6.56 -10.48 -12.80
C ARG A 447 -5.30 -10.29 -13.62
N THR A 448 -4.91 -11.32 -14.36
CA THR A 448 -3.67 -11.31 -15.17
C THR A 448 -3.90 -10.88 -16.62
N ARG A 449 -5.16 -10.77 -17.08
CA ARG A 449 -5.47 -10.37 -18.45
C ARG A 449 -5.09 -8.89 -18.68
N PRO A 450 -4.23 -8.55 -19.67
CA PRO A 450 -3.75 -7.18 -19.86
C PRO A 450 -4.84 -6.10 -20.00
N THR A 451 -5.97 -6.44 -20.64
CA THR A 451 -7.05 -5.47 -20.91
C THR A 451 -7.90 -5.10 -19.68
N ASN A 452 -7.83 -5.87 -18.60
CA ASN A 452 -8.53 -5.59 -17.34
C ASN A 452 -7.69 -6.01 -16.12
N ARG A 453 -6.37 -5.85 -16.23
CA ARG A 453 -5.40 -6.33 -15.25
C ARG A 453 -5.60 -5.62 -13.91
N LYS A 454 -5.61 -6.40 -12.84
CA LYS A 454 -5.62 -5.96 -11.44
C LYS A 454 -4.57 -6.77 -10.71
N LEU A 455 -3.57 -6.10 -10.15
CA LEU A 455 -2.43 -6.74 -9.48
C LEU A 455 -2.43 -6.38 -8.00
N PHE A 456 -1.63 -7.09 -7.21
CA PHE A 456 -1.48 -6.76 -5.80
C PHE A 456 -0.77 -5.41 -5.67
N ASP A 457 -1.43 -4.43 -5.04
CA ASP A 457 -0.84 -3.12 -4.74
C ASP A 457 -0.23 -3.12 -3.35
N LYS A 458 1.10 -3.12 -3.27
CA LYS A 458 1.81 -3.07 -1.99
C LYS A 458 1.63 -1.75 -1.23
N ASN A 459 1.02 -0.74 -1.84
CA ASN A 459 0.70 0.55 -1.22
C ASN A 459 -0.79 0.71 -0.87
N ASP A 460 -1.59 -0.37 -0.97
CA ASP A 460 -2.98 -0.39 -0.52
C ASP A 460 -3.08 0.10 0.95
N GLU A 461 -4.06 0.97 1.22
CA GLU A 461 -4.30 1.58 2.54
C GLU A 461 -4.75 0.58 3.62
N HIS A 462 -5.24 -0.58 3.19
CA HIS A 462 -5.59 -1.70 4.05
C HIS A 462 -4.37 -2.49 4.54
N ILE A 463 -3.18 -2.27 3.97
CA ILE A 463 -1.96 -2.94 4.43
C ILE A 463 -1.54 -2.38 5.80
N ILE A 464 -1.55 -3.26 6.78
CA ILE A 464 -1.09 -3.03 8.15
C ILE A 464 0.43 -3.27 8.22
N ALA A 465 0.90 -4.36 7.63
CA ALA A 465 2.31 -4.71 7.62
C ALA A 465 2.72 -5.41 6.32
N TYR A 466 3.97 -5.20 5.88
CA TYR A 466 4.48 -5.76 4.64
C TYR A 466 5.96 -6.10 4.72
N ALA A 467 6.38 -7.16 4.03
CA ALA A 467 7.78 -7.45 3.76
C ALA A 467 7.94 -8.21 2.44
N GLU A 468 9.06 -8.01 1.77
CA GLU A 468 9.37 -8.65 0.49
C GLU A 468 10.87 -8.98 0.37
N MET A 469 11.18 -10.04 -0.36
CA MET A 469 12.53 -10.31 -0.87
C MET A 469 12.49 -10.68 -2.35
N TYR A 470 13.62 -10.40 -2.99
CA TYR A 470 13.89 -10.74 -4.38
C TYR A 470 15.27 -11.39 -4.49
N SER A 471 15.42 -12.41 -5.33
CA SER A 471 16.73 -12.97 -5.68
C SER A 471 16.84 -13.17 -7.18
N GLY A 472 17.79 -12.48 -7.80
CA GLY A 472 18.16 -12.65 -9.22
C GLY A 472 19.40 -13.52 -9.42
N THR A 473 19.86 -14.19 -8.36
CA THR A 473 21.10 -14.99 -8.35
C THR A 473 20.79 -16.44 -8.03
N THR A 474 21.52 -17.36 -8.66
CA THR A 474 21.42 -18.77 -8.33
C THR A 474 21.91 -19.04 -6.89
N VAL A 475 21.06 -19.70 -6.11
CA VAL A 475 21.29 -20.20 -4.77
C VAL A 475 21.10 -21.71 -4.85
N THR A 476 22.19 -22.47 -4.79
CA THR A 476 22.21 -23.93 -5.10
C THR A 476 21.79 -24.82 -3.94
N GLU A 477 21.94 -24.33 -2.70
CA GLU A 477 21.56 -25.02 -1.47
C GLU A 477 20.47 -24.24 -0.76
N TYR A 478 19.64 -24.90 0.05
CA TYR A 478 18.62 -24.22 0.83
C TYR A 478 19.22 -23.15 1.75
N LYS A 479 18.82 -21.90 1.51
CA LYS A 479 19.21 -20.75 2.30
C LYS A 479 18.03 -20.30 3.14
N LYS A 480 18.25 -20.12 4.45
CA LYS A 480 17.27 -19.51 5.34
C LYS A 480 17.03 -18.05 4.93
N PHE A 481 15.77 -17.65 4.88
CA PHE A 481 15.37 -16.24 4.77
C PHE A 481 14.59 -15.81 6.01
N GLU A 482 14.63 -14.51 6.26
CA GLU A 482 13.86 -13.84 7.30
C GLU A 482 13.35 -12.52 6.74
N LEU A 483 12.03 -12.37 6.69
CA LEU A 483 11.34 -11.16 6.29
C LEU A 483 10.78 -10.49 7.54
N ASN A 484 11.44 -9.42 7.98
CA ASN A 484 10.94 -8.56 9.05
C ASN A 484 9.77 -7.72 8.54
N LEU A 485 8.59 -7.89 9.14
CA LEU A 485 7.39 -7.15 8.72
C LEU A 485 7.50 -5.69 9.15
N ASP A 486 7.42 -4.79 8.16
CA ASP A 486 7.32 -3.36 8.39
C ASP A 486 5.87 -3.00 8.73
N TYR A 487 5.59 -2.81 10.02
CA TYR A 487 4.28 -2.38 10.51
C TYR A 487 4.08 -0.89 10.28
N ARG A 488 3.24 -0.57 9.30
CA ARG A 488 2.81 0.81 8.99
C ARG A 488 1.83 1.33 10.03
N VAL A 489 1.07 0.42 10.63
CA VAL A 489 0.06 0.72 11.65
C VAL A 489 0.05 -0.39 12.69
N THR A 490 0.02 -0.04 13.98
CA THR A 490 0.18 -0.97 15.11
C THR A 490 -1.08 -1.12 15.96
N ASN A 491 -2.08 -0.24 15.76
CA ASN A 491 -3.38 -0.23 16.44
C ASN A 491 -4.53 -0.86 15.62
N ARG A 492 -4.24 -1.39 14.43
CA ARG A 492 -5.20 -2.15 13.60
C ARG A 492 -4.95 -3.64 13.76
N VAL A 493 -6.01 -4.43 13.66
CA VAL A 493 -5.96 -5.90 13.72
C VAL A 493 -6.15 -6.43 12.30
N PRO A 494 -5.24 -7.26 11.76
CA PRO A 494 -5.42 -7.89 10.46
C PRO A 494 -6.68 -8.76 10.44
N THR A 495 -7.30 -8.83 9.27
CA THR A 495 -8.38 -9.78 8.96
C THR A 495 -7.93 -10.81 7.93
N TYR A 496 -6.89 -10.50 7.14
CA TYR A 496 -6.29 -11.42 6.17
C TYR A 496 -4.76 -11.38 6.18
N ILE A 497 -4.17 -12.53 5.83
CA ILE A 497 -2.76 -12.70 5.48
C ILE A 497 -2.63 -13.04 4.01
N VAL A 498 -1.71 -12.39 3.32
CA VAL A 498 -1.31 -12.68 1.94
C VAL A 498 0.15 -13.07 1.95
N ILE A 499 0.49 -14.30 1.57
CA ILE A 499 1.86 -14.72 1.25
C ILE A 499 1.90 -15.17 -0.20
N VAL A 500 2.90 -14.71 -0.95
CA VAL A 500 3.09 -15.08 -2.36
C VAL A 500 4.55 -15.39 -2.63
N CYS A 501 4.77 -16.50 -3.30
CA CYS A 501 6.05 -16.94 -3.85
C CYS A 501 5.93 -17.04 -5.37
N SER A 502 6.89 -16.52 -6.11
CA SER A 502 6.94 -16.63 -7.57
C SER A 502 8.37 -16.84 -8.06
N ALA A 503 8.54 -17.77 -9.01
CA ALA A 503 9.81 -18.02 -9.67
C ALA A 503 10.23 -16.91 -10.66
N SER A 504 9.28 -16.08 -11.09
CA SER A 504 9.50 -14.87 -11.88
C SER A 504 8.73 -13.69 -11.28
N LYS A 505 9.44 -12.64 -10.86
CA LYS A 505 8.88 -11.44 -10.23
C LYS A 505 7.82 -10.75 -11.08
N TYR A 506 7.99 -10.79 -12.41
CA TYR A 506 7.11 -10.13 -13.38
C TYR A 506 6.23 -11.14 -14.14
N GLY A 507 6.03 -12.34 -13.59
CA GLY A 507 5.27 -13.42 -14.24
C GLY A 507 3.80 -13.07 -14.51
N ASP A 508 3.22 -12.17 -13.73
CA ASP A 508 1.89 -11.59 -13.89
C ASP A 508 1.77 -10.63 -15.09
N TYR A 509 2.91 -10.14 -15.60
CA TYR A 509 3.05 -9.47 -16.91
C TYR A 509 3.45 -10.44 -18.03
N PHE A 510 3.54 -11.74 -17.75
CA PHE A 510 4.06 -12.77 -18.65
C PHE A 510 5.54 -12.54 -19.02
N VAL A 511 6.31 -12.00 -18.08
CA VAL A 511 7.74 -11.69 -18.23
C VAL A 511 8.57 -12.57 -17.30
N GLY A 512 9.59 -13.21 -17.85
CA GLY A 512 10.54 -13.99 -17.06
C GLY A 512 11.45 -14.88 -17.90
N GLY A 513 12.28 -15.64 -17.20
CA GLY A 513 13.24 -16.59 -17.76
C GLY A 513 12.66 -18.01 -17.74
N ARG A 514 12.66 -18.68 -18.90
CA ARG A 514 12.26 -20.10 -18.96
C ARG A 514 13.27 -20.94 -18.20
N GLY A 515 12.79 -21.80 -17.31
CA GLY A 515 13.62 -22.63 -16.44
C GLY A 515 13.98 -21.97 -15.10
N SER A 516 13.65 -20.69 -14.89
CA SER A 516 13.77 -20.06 -13.57
C SER A 516 12.97 -20.87 -12.56
N THR A 517 13.64 -21.39 -11.52
CA THR A 517 13.04 -22.34 -10.57
C THR A 517 13.28 -21.88 -9.14
N LEU A 518 12.21 -21.62 -8.40
CA LEU A 518 12.21 -21.31 -6.97
C LEU A 518 11.72 -22.54 -6.19
N HIS A 519 12.50 -22.98 -5.21
CA HIS A 519 12.04 -23.90 -4.19
C HIS A 519 11.81 -23.13 -2.89
N VAL A 520 10.72 -23.43 -2.19
CA VAL A 520 10.42 -22.89 -0.87
C VAL A 520 10.01 -24.01 0.07
N ASP A 521 10.43 -23.87 1.33
CA ASP A 521 10.25 -24.91 2.35
C ASP A 521 10.19 -24.32 3.77
N GLU A 522 9.54 -25.06 4.69
CA GLU A 522 9.55 -24.84 6.15
C GLU A 522 9.21 -23.39 6.58
N PHE A 523 8.07 -22.87 6.12
CA PHE A 523 7.61 -21.54 6.49
C PHE A 523 7.15 -21.51 7.95
N SER A 524 7.44 -20.40 8.63
CA SER A 524 7.01 -20.16 10.00
C SER A 524 6.85 -18.67 10.27
N LEU A 525 6.00 -18.35 11.24
CA LEU A 525 5.79 -16.99 11.73
C LEU A 525 6.49 -16.82 13.08
N ASP A 526 7.23 -15.73 13.22
CA ASP A 526 7.74 -15.28 14.51
C ASP A 526 6.86 -14.15 15.04
N TYR A 527 6.75 -14.05 16.35
CA TYR A 527 5.82 -13.18 17.06
C TYR A 527 6.51 -12.26 18.06
N ASP A 528 7.83 -12.33 18.16
CA ASP A 528 8.68 -11.49 19.02
C ASP A 528 9.73 -10.72 18.21
N TYR A 529 10.37 -9.72 18.81
CA TYR A 529 11.37 -8.86 18.13
C TYR A 529 12.82 -9.30 18.32
#